data_AF-A0A4Q3AV62-F1
#
_entry.id   AF-A0A4Q3AV62-F1
#
_cell.length_a   1.000
_cell.length_b   1.000
_cell.length_c   1.000
_cell.angle_alpha   90.00
_cell.angle_beta   90.00
_cell.angle_gamma   90.00
#
_symmetry.space_group_name_H-M   'P 1'
#
loop_
_entity.id
_entity.type
_entity.pdbx_description
1 polymer ?
#
loop_
_entity_poly.entity_id
_entity_poly.type
_entity_poly.pdbx_seq_one_letter_code
_entity_poly.pdbx_strand_id
1 'polypeptide(L)' 'PCHRVIQSGGALGGYHWGSDRKIAIIGWEAARAEIGNK' A
#
# COMPACT_ATOMS: atom_id res chain seq x y z
N PRO A 1 -0.01 -4.04 9.75
CA PRO A 1 -0.81 -3.51 8.62
C PRO A 1 -0.79 -4.47 7.42
N CYS A 2 -1.84 -5.29 7.24
CA CYS A 2 -1.91 -6.28 6.16
C CYS A 2 -1.86 -5.66 4.74
N HIS A 3 -2.13 -4.36 4.61
CA HIS A 3 -1.92 -3.63 3.36
C HIS A 3 -0.45 -3.47 2.97
N ARG A 4 0.50 -3.59 3.92
CA ARG A 4 1.95 -3.52 3.62
C ARG A 4 2.57 -4.86 3.23
N VAL A 5 1.82 -5.96 3.30
CA VAL A 5 2.31 -7.29 2.91
C VAL A 5 2.17 -7.46 1.41
N ILE A 6 3.31 -7.50 0.71
CA ILE A 6 3.40 -7.64 -0.75
C ILE A 6 4.02 -9.01 -1.07
N GLN A 7 3.57 -9.65 -2.16
CA GLN A 7 4.16 -10.91 -2.61
C GLN A 7 5.58 -10.68 -3.13
N SER A 8 6.41 -11.72 -3.13
CA SER A 8 7.79 -11.66 -3.61
C SER A 8 7.91 -11.15 -5.05
N GLY A 9 6.92 -11.42 -5.91
CA GLY A 9 6.86 -10.91 -7.28
C GLY A 9 6.39 -9.45 -7.42
N GLY A 10 6.21 -8.72 -6.32
CA GLY A 10 5.72 -7.33 -6.33
C GLY A 10 4.20 -7.19 -6.47
N ALA A 11 3.48 -8.30 -6.64
CA ALA A 11 2.02 -8.28 -6.72
C ALA A 11 1.37 -8.00 -5.36
N LEU A 12 0.27 -7.26 -5.39
CA LEU A 12 -0.57 -7.04 -4.23
C LEU A 12 -1.37 -8.32 -3.95
N GLY A 13 -1.01 -9.02 -2.89
CA GLY A 13 -1.81 -10.13 -2.38
C GLY A 13 -3.18 -9.66 -1.86
N GLY A 14 -4.07 -10.61 -1.57
CA GLY A 14 -5.43 -10.34 -1.11
C GLY A 14 -5.51 -9.38 0.08
N TYR A 15 -6.61 -8.63 0.14
CA TYR A 15 -6.94 -7.72 1.23
C TYR A 15 -8.41 -7.90 1.60
N HIS A 16 -8.71 -7.96 2.90
CA HIS A 16 -10.06 -8.26 3.40
C HIS A 16 -11.13 -7.29 2.85
N TRP A 17 -10.75 -6.05 2.55
CA TRP A 17 -11.66 -5.00 2.07
C TRP A 17 -11.47 -4.69 0.57
N GLY A 18 -10.82 -5.60 -0.17
CA GLY A 18 -10.52 -5.44 -1.60
C GLY A 18 -9.15 -4.82 -1.91
N SER A 19 -8.60 -5.16 -3.07
CA SER A 19 -7.30 -4.67 -3.56
C SER A 19 -7.27 -3.15 -3.72
N ASP A 20 -8.38 -2.53 -4.13
CA ASP A 20 -8.46 -1.09 -4.38
C ASP A 20 -8.20 -0.28 -3.11
N ARG A 21 -8.76 -0.74 -1.98
CA ARG A 21 -8.50 -0.13 -0.68
C ARG A 21 -7.03 -0.29 -0.27
N LYS A 22 -6.44 -1.46 -0.53
CA LYS A 22 -5.01 -1.71 -0.25
C LYS A 22 -4.12 -0.76 -1.08
N ILE A 23 -4.41 -0.57 -2.36
CA ILE A 23 -3.70 0.36 -3.25
C ILE A 23 -3.82 1.79 -2.73
N ALA A 24 -5.03 2.25 -2.41
CA ALA A 24 -5.27 3.61 -1.96
C ALA A 24 -4.50 3.95 -0.67
N ILE A 25 -4.48 3.02 0.30
CA ILE A 25 -3.74 3.22 1.56
C ILE A 25 -2.24 3.27 1.31
N ILE A 26 -1.68 2.36 0.51
CA ILE A 26 -0.24 2.35 0.18
C ILE A 26 0.14 3.68 -0.51
N GLY A 27 -0.64 4.12 -1.50
CA GLY A 27 -0.40 5.37 -2.20
C GLY A 27 -0.45 6.59 -1.30
N TRP A 28 -1.41 6.65 -0.37
CA TRP A 28 -1.50 7.74 0.61
C TRP A 28 -0.31 7.77 1.56
N GLU A 29 0.14 6.61 2.06
CA GLU A 29 1.34 6.52 2.89
C GLU A 29 2.60 6.99 2.15
N ALA A 30 2.74 6.59 0.88
CA ALA A 30 3.85 7.00 0.02
C ALA A 30 3.89 8.52 -0.21
N ALA A 31 2.74 9.13 -0.56
CA ALA A 31 2.64 10.58 -0.75
C ALA A 31 3.00 11.37 0.51
N ARG A 32 2.61 10.87 1.68
CA ARG A 32 2.97 11.50 2.97
C ARG A 32 4.46 11.36 3.29
N ALA A 33 5.06 10.22 2.96
CA ALA A 33 6.49 10.02 3.11
C ALA A 33 7.27 10.99 2.20
N GLU A 34 6.82 11.23 0.97
CA GLU A 34 7.43 12.22 0.06
C GLU A 34 7.35 13.65 0.61
N ILE A 35 6.22 14.05 1.20
CA ILE A 35 6.07 15.39 1.80
C ILE A 35 7.04 15.59 2.98
N GLY A 36 7.28 14.57 3.79
CA GLY A 36 8.21 14.64 4.92
C GLY A 36 9.70 14.57 4.53
N ASN A 37 9.99 14.24 3.27
CA ASN A 37 11.35 14.16 2.72
C ASN A 37 11.74 15.42 1.93
N LYS A 38 10.88 16.45 1.92
CA LYS A 38 11.19 17.80 1.45
C LYS A 38 11.62 18.68 2.61
#